data_AF-A0A3L7LSC0-F1
#
_entry.id   AF-A0A3L7LSC0-F1
#
_cell.length_a   1.000
_cell.length_b   1.000
_cell.length_c   1.000
_cell.angle_alpha   90.00
_cell.angle_beta   90.00
_cell.angle_gamma   90.00
#
_symmetry.space_group_name_H-M   'P 1'
#
loop_
_entity.id
_entity.type
_entity.pdbx_description
1 polymer ?
#
loop_
_entity_poly.entity_id
_entity_poly.type
_entity_poly.pdbx_seq_one_letter_code
_entity_poly.pdbx_strand_id
1 'polypeptide(L)'
;MTTPMKIDKVSIVIPVYNEQESLPELMRRTVAACEQLDAAYEILLVDDGSSDDSAAVLTAAAEAPGSHIVAVLLNRNYGQHS
;
A
#
# COMPACT_ATOMS: atom_id res chain seq x y z
N MET A 1 24.70 -24.24 -13.87
CA MET A 1 23.29 -24.27 -13.41
C MET A 1 23.12 -23.12 -12.44
N THR A 2 22.40 -22.06 -12.82
CA THR A 2 22.10 -20.94 -11.93
C THR A 2 20.89 -21.30 -11.08
N THR A 3 21.07 -21.40 -9.77
CA THR A 3 19.94 -21.47 -8.84
C THR A 3 19.03 -20.27 -9.11
N PRO A 4 17.71 -20.44 -9.33
CA PRO A 4 16.83 -19.29 -9.48
C PRO A 4 16.91 -18.46 -8.19
N MET A 5 17.10 -17.15 -8.33
CA MET A 5 17.09 -16.26 -7.17
C MET A 5 15.71 -16.34 -6.51
N LYS A 6 15.69 -16.75 -5.24
CA LYS A 6 14.49 -16.73 -4.42
C LYS A 6 14.24 -15.29 -3.95
N ILE A 7 13.00 -14.83 -4.10
CA ILE A 7 12.56 -13.55 -3.53
C ILE A 7 11.96 -13.87 -2.16
N ASP A 8 12.58 -13.35 -1.09
CA ASP A 8 12.10 -13.63 0.27
C ASP A 8 10.99 -12.64 0.73
N LYS A 9 10.98 -11.41 0.19
CA LYS A 9 9.97 -10.39 0.51
C LYS A 9 9.66 -9.48 -0.68
N VAL A 10 8.40 -9.05 -0.81
CA VAL A 10 7.93 -8.06 -1.78
C VAL A 10 7.31 -6.87 -1.06
N SER A 11 7.71 -5.65 -1.44
CA SER A 11 7.09 -4.42 -0.95
C SER A 11 6.34 -3.76 -2.11
N ILE A 12 5.03 -3.57 -1.94
CA ILE A 12 4.15 -2.94 -2.92
C ILE A 12 3.95 -1.50 -2.47
N VAL A 13 4.39 -0.53 -3.26
CA VAL A 13 4.28 0.90 -2.91
C VAL A 13 3.26 1.55 -3.81
N ILE A 14 2.22 2.16 -3.22
CA ILE A 14 1.12 2.79 -3.95
C ILE A 14 0.94 4.22 -3.45
N PRO A 15 1.17 5.24 -4.31
CA PRO A 15 0.83 6.62 -3.98
C PRO A 15 -0.69 6.80 -4.00
N VAL A 16 -1.20 7.61 -3.07
CA VAL A 16 -2.62 7.87 -2.85
C VAL A 16 -2.81 9.38 -2.78
N TYR A 17 -3.77 9.90 -3.55
CA TYR A 17 -4.17 11.31 -3.50
C TYR A 17 -5.65 11.45 -3.87
N ASN A 18 -6.49 11.81 -2.90
CA ASN A 18 -7.93 12.01 -3.05
C ASN A 18 -8.69 10.81 -3.68
N GLU A 19 -8.46 9.61 -3.15
CA GLU A 19 -8.94 8.33 -3.69
C GLU A 19 -9.83 7.57 -2.68
N GLN A 20 -10.48 8.26 -1.73
CA GLN A 20 -11.18 7.62 -0.59
C GLN A 20 -12.19 6.52 -1.00
N GLU A 21 -12.84 6.67 -2.15
CA GLU A 21 -13.87 5.73 -2.63
C GLU A 21 -13.27 4.47 -3.28
N SER A 22 -12.10 4.58 -3.91
CA SER A 22 -11.46 3.48 -4.64
C SER A 22 -10.55 2.62 -3.74
N LEU A 23 -10.02 3.22 -2.67
CA LEU A 23 -9.08 2.60 -1.73
C LEU A 23 -9.53 1.23 -1.20
N PRO A 24 -10.79 1.03 -0.74
CA PRO A 24 -11.21 -0.28 -0.23
C PRO A 24 -11.07 -1.40 -1.27
N GLU A 25 -11.46 -1.13 -2.52
CA GLU A 25 -11.38 -2.12 -3.60
C GLU A 25 -9.92 -2.36 -4.03
N LEU A 26 -9.12 -1.30 -4.09
CA LEU A 26 -7.69 -1.38 -4.38
C LEU A 26 -6.96 -2.25 -3.35
N MET A 27 -7.19 -2.00 -2.06
CA MET A 27 -6.58 -2.78 -0.97
C MET A 27 -7.01 -4.25 -1.07
N ARG A 28 -8.30 -4.52 -1.24
CA ARG A 28 -8.83 -5.89 -1.38
C ARG A 28 -8.14 -6.65 -2.51
N ARG A 29 -8.03 -6.04 -3.69
CA ARG A 29 -7.43 -6.67 -4.87
C ARG A 29 -5.91 -6.85 -4.71
N THR A 30 -5.24 -5.88 -4.11
CA THR A 30 -3.79 -5.94 -3.88
C THR A 30 -3.46 -7.05 -2.88
N VAL A 31 -4.19 -7.16 -1.77
CA VAL A 31 -4.03 -8.23 -0.79
C VAL A 31 -4.26 -9.60 -1.45
N ALA A 32 -5.37 -9.79 -2.17
CA ALA A 32 -5.66 -11.05 -2.84
C ALA A 32 -4.60 -11.46 -3.90
N ALA A 33 -3.93 -10.48 -4.52
CA ALA A 33 -2.80 -10.75 -5.41
C ALA A 33 -1.52 -11.12 -4.62
N CYS A 34 -1.27 -10.46 -3.50
CA CYS A 34 -0.09 -10.71 -2.67
C CYS A 34 -0.17 -12.07 -1.95
N GLU A 35 -1.37 -12.53 -1.58
CA GLU A 35 -1.60 -13.86 -0.99
C GLU A 35 -1.20 -15.02 -1.93
N GLN A 36 -1.04 -14.76 -3.23
CA GLN A 36 -0.59 -15.75 -4.22
C GLN A 36 0.94 -15.82 -4.33
N LEU A 37 1.67 -14.94 -3.64
CA LEU A 37 3.13 -14.92 -3.65
C LEU A 37 3.69 -15.99 -2.71
N ASP A 38 4.73 -16.70 -3.16
CA ASP A 38 5.58 -17.54 -2.30
C ASP A 38 6.67 -16.70 -1.62
N ALA A 39 6.27 -15.55 -1.05
CA ALA A 39 7.15 -14.58 -0.40
C ALA A 39 6.38 -13.79 0.66
N ALA A 40 7.07 -13.29 1.68
CA ALA A 40 6.48 -12.32 2.59
C ALA A 40 6.13 -11.02 1.84
N TYR A 41 5.12 -10.29 2.29
CA TYR A 41 4.77 -9.02 1.64
C TYR A 41 4.32 -7.93 2.61
N GLU A 42 4.44 -6.70 2.14
CA GLU A 42 3.89 -5.49 2.75
C GLU A 42 3.35 -4.55 1.67
N ILE A 43 2.30 -3.80 2.00
CA ILE A 43 1.65 -2.83 1.11
C ILE A 43 1.81 -1.45 1.73
N LEU A 44 2.69 -0.63 1.18
CA LEU A 44 2.90 0.76 1.58
C LEU A 44 1.94 1.64 0.80
N LEU A 45 0.95 2.20 1.49
CA LEU A 45 0.06 3.22 0.94
C LEU A 45 0.58 4.59 1.37
N VAL A 46 1.01 5.39 0.40
CA VAL A 46 1.66 6.69 0.63
C VAL A 46 0.67 7.79 0.29
N ASP A 47 0.05 8.39 1.31
CA ASP A 47 -0.81 9.56 1.14
C ASP A 47 0.04 10.80 0.83
N ASP A 48 -0.13 11.37 -0.37
CA ASP A 48 0.59 12.55 -0.85
C ASP A 48 -0.19 13.84 -0.56
N GLY A 49 -0.64 14.00 0.70
CA GLY A 49 -1.36 15.18 1.16
C GLY A 49 -2.78 15.28 0.63
N SER A 50 -3.57 14.21 0.75
CA SER A 50 -4.99 14.23 0.38
C SER A 50 -5.77 15.25 1.21
N SER A 51 -6.81 15.83 0.60
CA SER A 51 -7.75 16.74 1.26
C SER A 51 -9.09 16.07 1.59
N ASP A 52 -9.25 14.81 1.19
CA ASP A 52 -10.41 13.97 1.43
C ASP A 52 -10.12 12.95 2.56
N ASP A 53 -10.99 11.96 2.76
CA ASP A 53 -10.85 10.97 3.84
C ASP A 53 -9.78 9.88 3.56
N SER A 54 -8.98 9.98 2.49
CA SER A 54 -7.98 8.96 2.12
C SER A 54 -7.02 8.63 3.27
N ALA A 55 -6.49 9.65 3.97
CA ALA A 55 -5.58 9.45 5.10
C ALA A 55 -6.23 8.68 6.26
N ALA A 56 -7.52 8.93 6.53
CA ALA A 56 -8.26 8.21 7.55
C ALA A 56 -8.51 6.75 7.16
N VAL A 57 -8.86 6.50 5.90
CA VAL A 57 -9.03 5.14 5.35
C VAL A 57 -7.73 4.34 5.45
N LEU A 58 -6.59 4.95 5.06
CA LEU A 58 -5.26 4.34 5.16
C LEU A 58 -4.89 3.99 6.61
N THR A 59 -5.14 4.90 7.54
CA THR A 59 -4.84 4.71 8.97
C THR A 59 -5.64 3.53 9.53
N ALA A 60 -6.96 3.50 9.27
CA ALA A 60 -7.82 2.40 9.72
C ALA A 60 -7.38 1.04 9.13
N ALA A 61 -6.94 1.02 7.87
CA ALA A 61 -6.45 -0.19 7.23
C ALA A 61 -5.12 -0.68 7.83
N ALA A 62 -4.22 0.22 8.22
CA ALA A 62 -2.95 -0.12 8.86
C ALA A 62 -3.13 -0.63 10.31
N GLU A 63 -4.12 -0.12 11.05
CA GLU A 63 -4.41 -0.52 12.43
C GLU A 63 -5.20 -1.84 12.56
N ALA A 64 -5.74 -2.35 11.45
CA ALA A 64 -6.50 -3.59 11.45
C ALA A 64 -5.66 -4.79 11.94
N PRO A 65 -6.21 -5.69 12.77
CA PRO A 65 -5.48 -6.87 13.24
C PRO A 65 -4.98 -7.74 12.09
N GLY A 66 -3.69 -8.08 12.10
CA GLY A 66 -3.07 -8.88 11.05
C GLY A 66 -2.88 -8.14 9.72
N SER A 67 -3.01 -6.81 9.70
CA SER A 67 -2.81 -6.03 8.49
C SER A 67 -1.38 -6.12 7.96
N HIS A 68 -1.27 -6.25 6.64
CA HIS A 68 -0.02 -6.14 5.89
C HIS A 68 0.20 -4.73 5.34
N ILE A 69 -0.67 -3.79 5.70
CA ILE A 69 -0.66 -2.42 5.19
C ILE A 69 0.16 -1.52 6.11
N VAL A 70 0.99 -0.69 5.50
CA VAL A 70 1.74 0.39 6.14
C VAL A 70 1.25 1.70 5.53
N ALA A 71 0.61 2.53 6.35
CA ALA A 71 0.23 3.88 5.94
C ALA A 71 1.39 4.85 6.14
N VAL A 72 1.76 5.58 5.09
CA VAL A 72 2.75 6.66 5.12
C VAL A 72 2.03 7.95 4.76
N LEU A 73 1.85 8.85 5.74
CA LEU A 73 1.14 10.11 5.53
C LEU A 73 2.13 11.26 5.37
N LEU A 74 2.14 11.91 4.20
CA LEU A 74 3.00 13.06 3.95
C LEU A 74 2.30 14.36 4.37
N ASN A 75 3.02 15.23 5.09
CA ASN A 75 2.46 16.47 5.68
C ASN A 75 1.94 17.52 4.68
N ARG A 76 2.24 17.35 3.39
CA ARG A 76 1.80 18.17 2.26
C ARG A 76 2.06 17.40 0.97
N ASN A 77 1.33 17.71 -0.10
CA ASN A 77 1.60 17.14 -1.42
C ASN A 77 3.03 17.55 -1.86
N TYR A 78 3.91 16.57 -2.00
CA TYR A 78 5.27 16.78 -2.46
C TYR A 78 5.39 16.68 -3.98
N GLY A 79 4.37 16.13 -4.65
CA GLY A 79 4.29 15.97 -6.09
C GLY A 79 5.34 14.99 -6.62
N GLN A 80 4.92 14.05 -7.46
CA GLN A 80 5.84 13.43 -8.41
C GLN A 80 6.19 14.49 -9.47
N HIS A 81 7.20 15.31 -9.20
CA HIS A 81 7.85 16.05 -10.28
C HIS A 81 8.53 15.02 -11.20
N SER A 82 8.08 15.03 -12.45
CA SER A 82 8.66 14.37 -13.62
C SER A 82 10.17 14.53 -13.73
#